data_AF-A0A5F0D3Q3-F1
#
_entry.id   AF-A0A5F0D3Q3-F1
#
_cell.length_a   1.000
_cell.length_b   1.000
_cell.length_c   1.000
_cell.angle_alpha   90.00
_cell.angle_beta   90.00
_cell.angle_gamma   90.00
#
_symmetry.space_group_name_H-M   'P 1'
#
loop_
_entity.id
_entity.type
_entity.pdbx_description
1 polymer ?
#
loop_
_entity_poly.entity_id
_entity_poly.type
_entity_poly.pdbx_seq_one_letter_code
_entity_poly.pdbx_strand_id
1 'polypeptide(L)'
;MFSEPALVGSFTADAQGQVQAVFPVDEAALPGTHAVQFTGWCTRIALTTVLVGSDALVASATSFPMWVWGAGGVVGTAGLALAGGHLLRVMRVPALPSATTTSA
;
A
#
# COMPACT_ATOMS: atom_id res chain seq x y z
N MET A 1 -12.95 4.49 -15.38
CA MET A 1 -13.60 3.74 -16.47
C MET A 1 -13.69 2.30 -16.02
N PHE A 2 -14.89 1.75 -15.89
CA PHE A 2 -15.08 0.31 -15.67
C PHE A 2 -15.07 -0.34 -17.06
N SER A 3 -14.16 -1.28 -17.30
CA SER A 3 -14.16 -2.08 -18.52
C SER A 3 -15.44 -2.92 -18.59
N GLU A 4 -16.01 -3.04 -19.78
CA GLU A 4 -17.12 -3.97 -20.01
C GLU A 4 -16.66 -5.40 -19.70
N PRO A 5 -17.46 -6.20 -18.97
CA PRO A 5 -17.08 -7.56 -18.62
C PRO A 5 -16.98 -8.42 -19.89
N ALA A 6 -15.78 -8.94 -20.14
CA ALA A 6 -15.55 -9.87 -21.24
C ALA A 6 -15.92 -11.30 -20.82
N LEU A 7 -16.67 -12.01 -21.67
CA LEU A 7 -16.98 -13.42 -21.44
C LEU A 7 -15.73 -14.27 -21.67
N VAL A 8 -15.18 -14.82 -20.59
CA VAL A 8 -13.99 -15.69 -20.64
C VAL A 8 -14.33 -17.07 -21.23
N GLY A 9 -15.51 -17.61 -20.92
CA GLY A 9 -15.95 -18.91 -21.42
C GLY A 9 -17.17 -19.46 -20.69
N SER A 10 -17.60 -20.65 -21.12
CA SER A 10 -18.65 -21.44 -20.45
C SER A 10 -18.05 -22.76 -19.99
N PHE A 11 -18.33 -23.14 -18.74
CA PHE A 11 -17.76 -24.33 -18.11
C PHE A 11 -18.88 -25.18 -17.51
N THR A 12 -18.77 -26.49 -17.71
CA THR A 12 -19.69 -27.47 -17.12
C THR A 12 -19.19 -27.87 -15.75
N ALA A 13 -20.08 -27.96 -14.78
CA ALA A 13 -19.75 -28.51 -13.47
C ALA A 13 -19.50 -30.02 -13.56
N ASP A 14 -18.62 -30.53 -12.71
CA ASP A 14 -18.37 -31.97 -12.58
C ASP A 14 -19.49 -32.70 -11.83
N ALA A 15 -19.33 -34.01 -11.61
CA ALA A 15 -20.30 -34.85 -10.91
C ALA A 15 -20.53 -34.43 -9.43
N GLN A 16 -19.63 -33.63 -8.87
CA GLN A 16 -19.67 -33.09 -7.52
C GLN A 16 -20.17 -31.63 -7.49
N GLY A 17 -20.51 -31.06 -8.65
CA GLY A 17 -20.96 -29.68 -8.78
C GLY A 17 -19.84 -28.63 -8.72
N GLN A 18 -18.58 -29.04 -8.86
CA GLN A 18 -17.44 -28.13 -8.89
C GLN A 18 -17.17 -27.65 -10.32
N VAL A 19 -16.66 -26.42 -10.44
CA VAL A 19 -16.23 -25.84 -11.72
C VAL A 19 -14.77 -25.43 -11.56
N GLN A 20 -13.90 -25.99 -12.39
CA GLN A 20 -12.51 -25.56 -12.49
C GLN A 20 -12.28 -24.92 -13.85
N ALA A 21 -11.89 -23.65 -13.84
CA ALA A 21 -11.57 -22.88 -15.04
C ALA A 21 -10.15 -22.32 -14.90
N VAL A 22 -9.35 -22.53 -15.92
CA VAL A 22 -8.05 -21.88 -16.08
C VAL A 22 -8.17 -20.95 -17.27
N PHE A 23 -7.92 -19.67 -17.04
CA PHE A 23 -7.90 -18.67 -18.10
C PHE A 23 -6.60 -17.86 -17.98
N PRO A 24 -5.96 -17.57 -19.11
CA PRO A 24 -4.82 -16.66 -19.12
C PRO A 24 -5.32 -15.26 -18.76
N VAL A 25 -4.54 -14.56 -17.94
CA VAL A 25 -4.69 -13.12 -17.78
C VAL A 25 -4.05 -12.47 -19.00
N ASP A 26 -4.77 -11.55 -19.66
CA ASP A 26 -4.25 -10.80 -20.81
C ASP A 26 -2.97 -10.07 -20.42
N GLU A 27 -1.93 -10.12 -21.27
CA GLU A 27 -0.67 -9.40 -21.03
C GLU A 27 -0.88 -7.88 -20.99
N ALA A 28 -1.93 -7.36 -21.63
CA ALA A 28 -2.33 -5.97 -21.57
C ALA A 28 -3.14 -5.61 -20.31
N ALA A 29 -3.44 -6.58 -19.43
CA ALA A 29 -4.20 -6.34 -18.22
C ALA A 29 -3.44 -5.39 -17.28
N LEU A 30 -4.08 -4.28 -16.91
CA LEU A 30 -3.50 -3.33 -15.98
C LEU A 30 -3.33 -3.98 -14.59
N PRO A 31 -2.22 -3.73 -13.88
CA PRO A 31 -2.08 -4.18 -12.51
C PRO A 31 -3.15 -3.59 -11.60
N GLY A 32 -3.67 -4.41 -10.69
CA GLY A 32 -4.74 -4.03 -9.77
C GLY A 32 -5.70 -5.16 -9.44
N THR A 33 -6.76 -4.83 -8.70
CA THR A 33 -7.82 -5.78 -8.35
C THR A 33 -8.84 -5.86 -9.47
N HIS A 34 -9.02 -7.06 -10.03
CA HIS A 34 -10.01 -7.37 -11.05
C HIS A 34 -11.13 -8.23 -10.48
N ALA A 35 -12.34 -8.06 -10.99
CA ALA A 35 -13.49 -8.87 -10.61
C ALA A 35 -13.67 -10.04 -11.59
N VAL A 36 -13.89 -11.24 -11.05
CA VAL A 36 -14.27 -12.43 -11.81
C VAL A 36 -15.70 -12.77 -11.45
N GLN A 37 -16.56 -12.81 -12.47
CA GLN A 37 -17.97 -13.11 -12.32
C GLN A 37 -18.28 -14.51 -12.84
N PHE A 38 -18.84 -15.34 -11.97
CA PHE A 38 -19.40 -16.65 -12.33
C PHE A 38 -20.92 -16.52 -12.41
N THR A 39 -21.48 -16.83 -13.58
CA THR A 39 -22.93 -16.81 -13.80
C THR A 39 -23.43 -18.23 -14.02
N GLY A 40 -24.22 -18.74 -13.07
CA GLY A 40 -24.83 -20.06 -13.15
C GLY A 40 -26.12 -20.07 -13.98
N TRP A 41 -26.50 -21.27 -14.45
CA TRP A 41 -27.70 -21.52 -15.24
C TRP A 41 -29.01 -21.03 -14.60
N CYS A 42 -29.10 -21.02 -13.27
CA CYS A 42 -30.24 -20.52 -12.51
C CYS A 42 -30.16 -19.01 -12.23
N THR A 43 -29.40 -18.25 -13.03
CA THR A 43 -29.14 -16.81 -12.86
C THR A 43 -28.49 -16.43 -11.52
N ARG A 44 -27.93 -17.41 -10.79
CA ARG A 44 -27.09 -17.12 -9.62
C ARG A 44 -25.75 -16.55 -10.08
N ILE A 45 -25.34 -15.47 -9.43
CA ILE A 45 -24.07 -14.81 -9.69
C ILE A 45 -23.19 -14.97 -8.45
N ALA A 46 -21.98 -15.47 -8.65
CA ALA A 46 -20.92 -15.43 -7.66
C ALA A 46 -19.81 -14.50 -8.16
N LEU A 47 -19.27 -13.69 -7.25
CA LEU A 47 -18.21 -12.74 -7.53
C LEU A 47 -17.00 -13.11 -6.69
N THR A 48 -15.83 -13.08 -7.31
CA THR A 48 -14.55 -13.14 -6.62
C THR A 48 -13.63 -12.08 -7.19
N THR A 49 -12.58 -11.74 -6.45
CA THR A 49 -11.58 -10.77 -6.89
C THR A 49 -10.24 -11.45 -7.03
N VAL A 50 -9.49 -11.03 -8.04
CA VAL A 50 -8.13 -11.49 -8.31
C VAL A 50 -7.22 -10.27 -8.37
N LEU A 51 -6.07 -10.35 -7.72
CA LEU A 51 -5.06 -9.32 -7.78
C LEU A 51 -4.09 -9.64 -8.93
N VAL A 52 -4.05 -8.79 -9.94
CA VAL A 52 -3.06 -8.84 -11.01
C VAL A 52 -1.87 -7.97 -10.61
N GLY A 53 -0.74 -8.63 -10.35
CA GLY A 53 0.52 -7.95 -10.08
C GLY A 53 1.17 -7.43 -11.37
N SER A 54 2.08 -6.46 -11.24
CA SER A 54 3.03 -6.12 -12.29
C SER A 54 4.44 -6.12 -11.73
N ASP A 55 5.40 -6.57 -12.53
CA ASP A 55 6.82 -6.51 -12.18
C ASP A 55 7.28 -5.07 -11.95
N ALA A 56 6.65 -4.08 -12.59
CA ALA A 56 6.90 -2.66 -12.36
C ALA A 56 6.61 -2.22 -10.91
N LEU A 57 5.58 -2.79 -10.27
CA LEU A 57 5.25 -2.50 -8.86
C LEU A 57 6.24 -3.16 -7.89
N VAL A 58 6.80 -4.31 -8.27
CA VAL A 58 7.86 -5.00 -7.51
C VAL A 58 9.20 -4.27 -7.69
N ALA A 59 9.46 -3.77 -8.90
CA ALA A 59 10.64 -2.98 -9.24
C ALA A 59 10.66 -1.63 -8.51
N SER A 60 9.52 -0.98 -8.26
CA SER A 60 9.49 0.30 -7.54
C SER A 60 9.89 0.16 -6.06
N ALA A 61 9.64 -0.99 -5.43
CA ALA A 61 10.09 -1.28 -4.06
C ALA A 61 11.56 -1.75 -3.99
N THR A 62 12.09 -2.35 -5.06
CA THR A 62 13.45 -2.92 -5.11
C THR A 62 14.48 -2.07 -5.86
N SER A 63 14.07 -0.98 -6.54
CA SER A 63 14.97 -0.20 -7.42
C SER A 63 15.77 0.91 -6.74
N PHE A 64 15.62 1.14 -5.43
CA PHE A 64 16.51 2.08 -4.74
C PHE A 64 17.83 1.40 -4.42
N PRO A 65 18.98 1.89 -4.95
CA PRO A 65 20.29 1.36 -4.59
C PRO A 65 20.46 1.33 -3.07
N MET A 66 21.09 0.29 -2.53
CA MET A 66 21.31 0.14 -1.08
C MET A 66 21.91 1.38 -0.40
N TRP A 67 22.71 2.17 -1.13
CA TRP A 67 23.29 3.41 -0.60
C TRP A 67 22.23 4.49 -0.29
N VAL A 68 21.08 4.50 -0.97
CA VAL A 68 19.99 5.47 -0.73
C VAL A 68 19.37 5.27 0.64
N TRP A 69 19.17 4.01 1.05
CA TRP A 69 18.71 3.68 2.40
C TRP A 69 19.73 4.08 3.46
N GLY A 70 21.03 3.88 3.17
CA GLY A 70 22.11 4.35 4.03
C GLY A 70 22.14 5.88 4.16
N ALA A 71 22.08 6.61 3.04
CA ALA A 71 22.07 8.07 3.00
C ALA A 71 20.82 8.64 3.70
N GLY A 72 19.64 8.07 3.42
CA GLY A 72 18.39 8.44 4.08
C GLY A 72 18.43 8.22 5.59
N GLY A 73 19.00 7.10 6.04
CA GLY A 73 19.20 6.82 7.46
C GLY A 73 20.15 7.82 8.15
N VAL A 74 21.27 8.17 7.52
CA VAL A 74 22.23 9.16 8.06
C VAL A 74 21.60 10.56 8.13
N VAL A 75 20.92 10.99 7.07
CA VAL A 75 20.26 12.30 7.05
C VAL A 75 19.13 12.35 8.09
N GLY A 76 18.32 11.29 8.19
CA GLY A 76 17.24 11.19 9.17
C GLY A 76 17.74 11.23 10.61
N THR A 77 18.81 10.49 10.93
CA THR A 77 19.42 10.47 12.28
C THR A 77 20.08 11.81 12.63
N ALA A 78 20.78 12.45 11.68
CA ALA A 78 21.34 13.78 11.89
C ALA A 78 20.24 14.82 12.15
N GLY A 79 19.14 14.77 11.39
CA GLY A 79 17.98 15.64 11.61
C GLY A 79 17.35 15.44 12.99
N LEU A 80 17.17 14.19 13.41
CA LEU A 80 16.66 13.85 14.74
C LEU A 80 17.59 14.34 15.87
N ALA A 81 18.90 14.20 15.71
CA ALA A 81 19.88 14.66 16.69
C ALA A 81 19.86 16.20 16.83
N LEU A 82 19.76 16.92 15.70
CA LEU A 82 19.65 18.38 15.70
C LEU A 82 18.33 18.86 16.31
N ALA A 83 17.20 18.28 15.91
CA ALA A 83 15.89 18.62 16.44
C ALA A 83 15.79 18.29 17.93
N GLY A 84 16.20 17.09 18.34
CA GLY A 84 16.21 16.67 19.74
C GLY A 84 17.16 17.53 20.59
N GLY A 85 18.35 17.83 20.08
CA GLY A 85 19.30 18.72 20.75
C GLY A 85 18.76 20.15 20.91
N HIS A 86 18.08 20.69 19.90
CA HIS A 86 17.43 21.99 19.97
C HIS A 86 16.28 21.99 20.99
N LEU A 87 15.44 20.96 20.98
CA LEU A 87 14.31 20.82 21.91
C LEU A 87 14.79 20.75 23.37
N LEU A 88 15.86 19.99 23.62
CA LEU A 88 16.52 19.95 24.92
C LEU A 88 17.11 21.29 25.34
N ARG A 89 17.66 22.08 24.40
CA ARG A 89 18.16 23.44 24.70
C ARG A 89 17.02 24.40 25.04
N VAL A 90 15.91 24.35 24.32
CA VAL A 90 14.72 25.17 24.60
C VAL A 90 14.14 24.83 25.98
N MET A 91 14.02 23.54 26.31
CA MET A 91 13.54 23.11 27.63
C MET A 91 14.52 23.42 28.78
N ARG A 92 15.79 23.67 28.48
CA ARG A 92 16.82 24.04 29.47
C ARG A 92 16.96 25.56 29.66
N VAL A 93 16.22 26.39 28.91
CA VAL A 93 16.13 27.83 29.23
C VAL A 93 15.44 27.94 30.60
N PRO A 94 16.14 28.41 31.64
CA PRO A 94 15.52 28.59 32.95
C PRO A 94 14.38 29.61 32.79
N ALA A 95 13.20 29.29 33.32
CA ALA A 95 12.18 30.31 33.50
C ALA A 95 12.83 31.48 34.27
N LEU A 96 12.79 32.69 33.68
CA LEU A 96 13.24 33.90 34.38
C LEU A 96 12.60 33.91 35.77
N PRO A 97 13.36 34.20 36.84
CA PRO A 97 12.77 34.33 38.16
C PRO A 97 11.70 35.41 38.08
N SER A 98 10.44 35.01 38.28
CA SER A 98 9.33 35.91 38.49
C SER A 98 9.75 36.89 39.57
N ALA A 99 9.90 38.17 39.20
CA ALA A 99 10.18 39.23 40.15
C ALA A 99 9.12 39.16 41.25
N THR A 100 9.54 38.70 42.44
CA THR A 100 8.70 38.68 43.62
C THR A 100 8.63 40.10 44.16
N THR A 101 7.39 40.58 44.21
CA THR A 101 6.82 41.84 44.71
C THR A 101 7.47 42.40 45.97
N THR A 102 7.51 43.73 46.12
CA THR A 102 7.32 44.36 47.44
C THR A 102 6.47 45.62 47.28
N SER A 103 5.25 45.53 47.80
CA SER A 103 4.42 46.66 48.17
C SER A 103 5.03 47.37 49.39
N ALA A 104 5.10 48.69 49.34
CA ALA A 104 5.08 49.56 50.52
C ALA A 104 4.26 50.80 50.14
#